data_AF-A0A2H5WMN7-F1
#
_entry.id   AF-A0A2H5WMN7-F1
#
_cell.length_a   1.000
_cell.length_b   1.000
_cell.length_c   1.000
_cell.angle_alpha   90.00
_cell.angle_beta   90.00
_cell.angle_gamma   90.00
#
_symmetry.space_group_name_H-M   'P 1'
#
loop_
_entity.id
_entity.type
_entity.pdbx_description
1 polymer ?
#
loop_
_entity_poly.entity_id
_entity_poly.type
_entity_poly.pdbx_seq_one_letter_code
_entity_poly.pdbx_strand_id
1 'polypeptide(L)' 'MPLSALKHGASARVVQVAHDSQGHWRKLSALGIVPGATVRMVQRFPTFVVQVGYTLVAIDSELASQVQVQLE' A
#
# COMPACT_ATOMS: atom_id res chain seq x y z
N MET A 1 11.07 0.28 0.67
CA MET A 1 10.84 0.23 -0.79
C MET A 1 9.42 0.66 -1.06
N PRO A 2 9.10 1.34 -2.18
CA PRO A 2 7.73 1.75 -2.42
C PRO A 2 6.83 0.53 -2.67
N LEU A 3 5.57 0.61 -2.26
CA LEU A 3 4.58 -0.45 -2.44
C LEU A 3 4.36 -0.76 -3.93
N SER A 4 4.46 0.25 -4.80
CA SER A 4 4.43 0.09 -6.26
C SER A 4 5.53 -0.84 -6.81
N ALA A 5 6.64 -1.04 -6.08
CA ALA A 5 7.71 -1.96 -6.44
C ALA A 5 7.49 -3.39 -5.93
N LEU A 6 6.52 -3.63 -5.04
CA LEU A 6 6.25 -4.95 -4.45
C LEU A 6 5.74 -5.96 -5.50
N LYS A 7 6.39 -7.12 -5.62
CA LYS A 7 6.04 -8.12 -6.64
C LYS A 7 4.66 -8.74 -6.37
N HIS A 8 3.96 -9.13 -7.43
CA HIS A 8 2.72 -9.87 -7.32
C HIS A 8 2.90 -11.11 -6.44
N GLY A 9 1.96 -11.34 -5.52
CA GLY A 9 1.96 -12.42 -4.55
C GLY A 9 2.81 -12.19 -3.30
N ALA A 10 3.72 -11.20 -3.30
CA ALA A 10 4.59 -10.91 -2.16
C ALA A 10 3.84 -10.17 -1.04
N SER A 11 4.24 -10.47 0.19
CA SER A 11 3.79 -9.78 1.40
C SER A 11 4.88 -8.85 1.91
N ALA A 12 4.47 -7.71 2.47
CA ALA A 12 5.36 -6.74 3.05
C ALA A 12 4.65 -5.97 4.15
N ARG A 13 5.42 -5.45 5.11
CA ARG A 13 4.91 -4.58 6.17
C ARG A 13 5.03 -3.12 5.77
N VAL A 14 3.97 -2.35 5.96
CA VAL A 14 4.01 -0.89 5.78
C VAL A 14 4.87 -0.30 6.89
N VAL A 15 5.94 0.40 6.51
CA VAL A 15 6.85 1.04 7.46
C VAL A 15 6.57 2.53 7.58
N GLN A 16 6.13 3.15 6.49
CA GLN A 16 5.87 4.59 6.45
C GLN A 16 4.88 4.92 5.34
N VAL A 17 4.04 5.91 5.59
CA VAL A 17 3.17 6.54 4.59
C VAL A 17 3.57 8.00 4.49
N ALA A 18 3.76 8.52 3.29
CA ALA A 18 4.08 9.93 3.12
C ALA A 18 2.93 10.80 3.63
N HIS A 19 3.25 11.77 4.48
CA HIS A 19 2.31 12.80 4.88
C HIS A 19 2.41 13.94 3.87
N ASP A 20 1.39 14.08 3.03
CA ASP A 20 1.29 15.20 2.12
C ASP A 20 0.11 16.13 2.46
N SER A 21 0.20 17.36 1.97
CA SER A 21 -0.84 18.38 2.12
C SER A 21 -2.11 18.08 1.32
N GLN A 22 -2.08 17.08 0.43
CA GLN A 22 -3.22 16.61 -0.38
C GLN A 22 -4.14 15.66 0.40
N GLY A 23 -3.72 15.18 1.57
CA GLY A 23 -4.53 14.32 2.43
C GLY A 23 -4.55 12.84 2.00
N HIS A 24 -3.58 12.40 1.20
CA HIS A 24 -3.46 11.00 0.79
C HIS A 24 -3.27 10.07 2.00
N TRP A 25 -2.55 10.53 3.03
CA TRP A 25 -2.40 9.81 4.30
C TRP A 25 -3.75 9.42 4.92
N ARG A 26 -4.75 10.31 4.85
CA ARG A 26 -6.07 10.13 5.48
C ARG A 26 -6.89 9.10 4.71
N LYS A 27 -6.81 9.12 3.37
CA LYS A 27 -7.42 8.10 2.52
C LYS A 27 -6.81 6.72 2.78
N LEU A 28 -5.48 6.61 2.79
CA LEU A 28 -4.77 5.36 3.05
C LEU A 28 -5.09 4.80 4.44
N SER A 29 -5.13 5.66 5.45
CA SER A 29 -5.48 5.26 6.82
C SER A 29 -6.91 4.73 6.92
N ALA A 30 -7.88 5.38 6.24
CA ALA A 30 -9.26 4.91 6.19
C ALA A 30 -9.42 3.55 5.48
N LEU A 31 -8.47 3.20 4.59
CA LEU A 31 -8.42 1.91 3.88
C LEU A 31 -7.62 0.84 4.64
N GLY A 32 -7.11 1.15 5.83
CA GLY A 32 -6.30 0.23 6.65
C GLY A 32 -4.83 0.17 6.27
N ILE A 33 -4.37 0.98 5.29
CA ILE A 33 -2.96 1.08 4.90
C ILE A 33 -2.28 2.07 5.87
N VAL A 34 -1.85 1.54 7.02
CA VAL A 34 -1.19 2.28 8.09
C VAL A 34 0.16 1.67 8.44
N PRO A 35 1.11 2.45 9.01
CA PRO A 35 2.35 1.90 9.52
C PRO A 35 2.11 0.73 10.47
N GLY A 36 2.83 -0.37 10.24
CA GLY A 36 2.69 -1.61 10.98
C GLY A 36 1.76 -2.65 10.36
N ALA A 37 0.90 -2.26 9.40
CA ALA A 37 0.01 -3.18 8.70
C ALA A 37 0.79 -4.09 7.73
N THR A 38 0.42 -5.37 7.67
CA THR A 38 0.89 -6.30 6.64
C THR A 38 -0.01 -6.18 5.42
N VAL A 39 0.63 -6.01 4.26
CA VAL A 39 -0.04 -5.93 2.97
C VAL A 39 0.48 -6.99 2.02
N ARG A 40 -0.39 -7.55 1.20
CA ARG A 40 -0.03 -8.50 0.14
C ARG A 40 -0.39 -7.94 -1.21
N MET A 41 0.53 -7.99 -2.17
CA MET A 41 0.26 -7.55 -3.53
C MET A 41 -0.57 -8.60 -4.28
N VAL A 42 -1.83 -8.26 -4.60
CA VAL A 42 -2.77 -9.13 -5.32
C VAL A 42 -2.78 -8.83 -6.82
N GLN A 43 -2.53 -7.58 -7.21
CA GLN A 43 -2.46 -7.18 -8.61
C GLN A 43 -1.61 -5.93 -8.76
N ARG A 44 -0.81 -5.84 -9.83
CA ARG A 44 0.01 -4.65 -10.12
C ARG A 44 -0.47 -3.83 -11.32
N PHE A 45 -1.20 -4.46 -12.25
CA PHE A 45 -1.62 -3.83 -13.51
C PHE A 45 -2.99 -4.38 -13.93
N PRO A 46 -3.92 -3.54 -14.44
CA PRO A 46 -3.78 -2.10 -14.73
C PRO A 46 -3.83 -1.17 -13.50
N THR A 47 -4.17 -1.69 -12.33
CA THR A 47 -4.20 -0.95 -11.06
C THR A 47 -3.55 -1.78 -9.95
N PHE A 48 -3.05 -1.13 -8.91
CA PHE A 48 -2.47 -1.83 -7.76
C PHE A 48 -3.58 -2.28 -6.81
N VAL A 49 -3.73 -3.58 -6.63
CA VAL A 49 -4.63 -4.17 -5.64
C VAL A 49 -3.80 -4.81 -4.55
N VAL A 50 -4.00 -4.35 -3.33
CA VAL A 50 -3.36 -4.91 -2.14
C VAL A 50 -4.38 -5.48 -1.19
N GLN A 51 -4.05 -6.60 -0.57
CA GLN A 51 -4.82 -7.17 0.51
C GLN A 51 -4.25 -6.67 1.84
N VAL A 52 -5.13 -6.13 2.70
CA VAL A 52 -4.81 -5.70 4.06
C VAL A 52 -5.76 -6.43 5.00
N GLY A 53 -5.23 -7.38 5.78
CA GLY A 53 -6.07 -8.31 6.53
C GLY A 53 -7.02 -9.10 5.61
N TYR A 54 -8.32 -8.87 5.76
CA TYR A 54 -9.38 -9.51 4.96
C TYR A 54 -9.92 -8.62 3.83
N THR A 55 -9.42 -7.40 3.69
CA THR A 55 -9.93 -6.40 2.75
C THR A 55 -9.02 -6.30 1.52
N LEU A 56 -9.62 -6.21 0.33
CA LEU A 56 -8.92 -5.87 -0.90
C LEU A 56 -9.10 -4.39 -1.20
N VAL A 57 -7.98 -3.70 -1.43
CA VAL A 57 -7.95 -2.26 -1.68
C VAL A 57 -7.29 -2.01 -3.03
N ALA A 58 -8.01 -1.37 -3.93
CA ALA A 58 -7.46 -0.86 -5.19
C ALA A 58 -6.95 0.57 -4.98
N ILE A 59 -5.69 0.82 -5.32
CA ILE A 59 -5.05 2.13 -5.27
C ILE A 59 -4.33 2.40 -6.59
N ASP A 60 -4.27 3.67 -6.98
CA ASP A 60 -3.51 4.12 -8.13
C ASP A 60 -1.99 4.10 -7.86
N SER A 61 -1.21 4.29 -8.92
CA SER A 61 0.25 4.28 -8.85
C SER A 61 0.84 5.43 -8.03
N GLU A 62 0.16 6.57 -7.97
CA GLU A 62 0.62 7.74 -7.22
C GLU A 62 0.53 7.43 -5.72
N LEU A 63 -0.63 6.99 -5.23
CA LEU A 63 -0.82 6.52 -3.86
C LEU A 63 0.13 5.37 -3.49
N ALA A 64 0.28 4.38 -4.38
CA ALA A 64 1.18 3.25 -4.16
C ALA A 64 2.66 3.66 -4.06
N SER A 65 3.06 4.76 -4.71
CA SER A 65 4.43 5.29 -4.63
C SER A 65 4.73 6.00 -3.30
N GLN A 66 3.69 6.51 -2.63
CA GLN A 66 3.77 7.22 -1.35
C GLN A 66 3.86 6.28 -0.13
N VAL A 67 3.58 5.00 -0.32
CA VAL A 67 3.64 3.99 0.74
C VAL A 67 4.97 3.27 0.70
N GLN A 68 5.75 3.36 1.76
CA GLN A 68 6.97 2.59 1.95
C GLN A 68 6.66 1.30 2.70
N VAL A 69 7.13 0.19 2.13
CA VAL A 69 7.03 -1.15 2.69
C VAL A 69 8.40 -1.78 2.86
N GLN A 70 8.47 -2.77 3.74
CA GLN A 70 9.61 -3.65 3.95
C GLN A 70 9.14 -5.09 3.78
N LEU A 71 9.86 -5.88 2.96
CA LEU A 71 9.55 -7.30 2.79
C LEU A 71 9.57 -8.00 4.15
N GLU A 72 8.58 -8.86 4.36
CA GLU A 72 8.61 -9.85 5.43
C GLU A 72 9.35 -11.11 4.98
#